data_AF-A0A8X6KBG8-F1
#
_entry.id   AF-A0A8X6KBG8-F1
#
_cell.length_a   1.000
_cell.length_b   1.000
_cell.length_c   1.000
_cell.angle_alpha   90.00
_cell.angle_beta   90.00
_cell.angle_gamma   90.00
#
_symmetry.space_group_name_H-M   'P 1'
#
loop_
_entity.id
_entity.type
_entity.pdbx_description
1 polymer ?
#
loop_
_entity_poly.entity_id
_entity_poly.type
_entity_poly.pdbx_seq_one_letter_code
_entity_poly.pdbx_strand_id
1 'polypeptide(L)'
;MLKLKHPSCLLCVGASQCGKTTVIRDIIAQKAYDYEFKNIIWSYKAFQEWFIKEKGIKFVEGLPERFESDSLYIFDDYLHSLDEKVLQLFTITAHHSRISVILILQNLFPRNKVMRDISLNAQYIILF
;
A
#
# COMPACT_ATOMS: atom_id res chain seq x y z
N MET A 1 19.41 9.10 4.88
CA MET A 1 18.05 8.62 5.16
C MET A 1 17.59 7.80 3.96
N LEU A 2 17.06 6.60 4.16
CA LEU A 2 16.59 5.76 3.06
C LEU A 2 15.41 6.46 2.36
N LYS A 3 15.48 6.64 1.04
CA LYS A 3 14.35 7.10 0.23
C LYS A 3 13.76 5.91 -0.53
N LEU A 4 12.45 5.71 -0.42
CA LEU A 4 11.73 4.68 -1.18
C LEU A 4 11.73 5.06 -2.66
N LYS A 5 11.96 4.09 -3.54
CA LYS A 5 11.99 4.31 -4.99
C LYS A 5 10.59 4.28 -5.58
N HIS A 6 10.30 5.19 -6.51
CA HIS A 6 9.13 5.10 -7.38
C HIS A 6 9.52 4.61 -8.79
N PRO A 7 8.79 3.65 -9.40
CA PRO A 7 7.72 2.82 -8.82
C PRO A 7 8.25 1.73 -7.88
N SER A 8 7.43 1.31 -6.91
CA SER A 8 7.77 0.18 -6.03
C SER A 8 6.57 -0.38 -5.27
N CYS A 9 6.70 -1.62 -4.84
CA CYS A 9 5.79 -2.37 -4.01
C CYS A 9 6.40 -2.58 -2.62
N LEU A 10 5.62 -2.27 -1.59
CA LEU A 10 6.02 -2.35 -0.19
C LEU A 10 4.99 -3.16 0.61
N LEU A 11 5.49 -4.07 1.44
CA LEU A 11 4.68 -4.74 2.47
C LEU A 11 4.94 -4.09 3.83
N CYS A 12 3.88 -3.75 4.54
CA CYS A 12 3.95 -3.26 5.92
C CYS A 12 3.22 -4.23 6.83
N VAL A 13 3.97 -4.96 7.66
CA VAL A 13 3.50 -6.19 8.29
C VAL A 13 3.73 -6.19 9.80
N GLY A 14 2.74 -6.65 10.56
CA GLY A 14 2.80 -6.76 12.02
C GLY A 14 1.41 -6.91 12.62
N ALA A 15 1.30 -7.31 13.89
CA ALA A 15 0.00 -7.52 14.54
C ALA A 15 -0.87 -6.25 14.64
N SER A 16 -2.16 -6.40 14.91
CA SER A 16 -3.06 -5.25 15.09
C SER A 16 -2.50 -4.29 16.15
N GLN A 17 -2.66 -2.98 15.93
CA GLN A 17 -2.19 -1.91 16.84
C GLN A 17 -0.67 -1.79 17.02
N CYS A 18 0.17 -2.49 16.24
CA CYS A 18 1.63 -2.36 16.35
C CYS A 18 2.24 -1.09 15.71
N GLY A 19 1.42 -0.21 15.12
CA GLY A 19 1.88 1.07 14.55
C GLY A 19 2.03 1.12 13.03
N LYS A 20 1.62 0.09 12.28
CA LYS A 20 1.68 0.04 10.80
C LYS A 20 1.11 1.30 10.14
N THR A 21 -0.15 1.62 10.43
CA THR A 21 -0.84 2.78 9.86
C THR A 21 -0.10 4.08 10.17
N THR A 22 0.44 4.23 11.39
CA THR A 22 1.24 5.39 11.79
C THR A 22 2.49 5.53 10.93
N VAL A 23 3.26 4.46 10.75
CA VAL A 23 4.47 4.50 9.93
C VAL A 23 4.15 4.83 8.47
N ILE A 24 3.06 4.31 7.90
CA ILE A 24 2.68 4.67 6.52
C ILE A 24 2.27 6.13 6.41
N ARG A 25 1.58 6.68 7.41
CA ARG A 25 1.27 8.11 7.46
C ARG A 25 2.53 8.96 7.57
N ASP A 26 3.51 8.54 8.37
CA ASP A 26 4.80 9.23 8.49
C ASP A 26 5.59 9.20 7.17
N ILE A 27 5.58 8.07 6.45
CA ILE A 27 6.18 7.95 5.11
C ILE A 27 5.60 8.99 4.14
N ILE A 28 4.28 9.17 4.16
CA ILE A 28 3.58 10.15 3.31
C ILE A 28 3.93 11.58 3.76
N ALA A 29 3.77 11.89 5.05
CA ALA A 29 3.99 13.22 5.60
C ALA A 29 5.44 13.71 5.41
N GLN A 30 6.41 12.80 5.52
CA GLN A 30 7.84 13.12 5.37
C GLN A 30 8.30 13.08 3.90
N LYS A 31 7.40 12.80 2.95
CA LYS A 31 7.73 12.61 1.53
C LYS A 31 8.91 11.65 1.35
N ALA A 32 8.85 10.48 2.00
CA ALA A 32 9.96 9.55 2.07
C ALA A 32 10.26 8.82 0.74
N TYR A 33 9.40 8.97 -0.26
CA TYR A 33 9.68 8.54 -1.63
C TYR A 33 10.63 9.51 -2.35
N ASP A 34 11.37 9.02 -3.34
CA ASP A 34 12.15 9.87 -4.26
C ASP A 34 11.30 10.54 -5.35
N TYR A 35 9.98 10.45 -5.23
CA TYR A 35 8.99 11.01 -6.13
C TYR A 35 7.85 11.69 -5.35
N GLU A 36 7.33 12.78 -5.90
CA GLU A 36 6.15 13.47 -5.38
C GLU A 36 4.91 13.03 -6.15
N PHE A 37 4.08 12.20 -5.52
CA PHE A 37 2.88 11.64 -6.14
C PHE A 37 1.82 12.70 -6.43
N LYS A 38 1.16 12.57 -7.58
CA LYS A 38 -0.01 13.40 -7.91
C LYS A 38 -1.25 12.96 -7.15
N ASN A 39 -1.40 11.66 -6.99
CA ASN A 39 -2.50 11.05 -6.26
C ASN A 39 -1.97 10.12 -5.18
N ILE A 40 -2.52 10.23 -3.98
CA ILE A 40 -2.35 9.24 -2.91
C ILE A 40 -3.73 8.69 -2.61
N ILE A 41 -3.92 7.39 -2.81
CA ILE A 41 -5.19 6.71 -2.64
C ILE A 41 -5.05 5.70 -1.50
N TRP A 42 -5.91 5.83 -0.49
CA TRP A 42 -5.97 4.91 0.62
C TRP A 42 -7.26 4.09 0.55
N SER A 43 -7.12 2.84 0.18
CA SER A 43 -8.21 1.87 0.13
C SER A 43 -8.45 1.24 1.50
N TYR A 44 -9.69 1.32 1.97
CA TYR A 44 -10.10 0.80 3.28
C TYR A 44 -11.36 -0.08 3.18
N LYS A 45 -11.63 -0.85 4.23
CA LYS A 45 -12.89 -1.60 4.41
C LYS A 45 -13.77 -1.07 5.52
N ALA A 46 -13.18 -0.48 6.55
CA ALA A 46 -13.89 0.14 7.66
C ALA A 46 -13.46 1.61 7.76
N PHE A 47 -14.44 2.50 7.84
CA PHE A 47 -14.19 3.92 8.02
C PHE A 47 -13.49 4.20 9.36
N GLN A 48 -12.53 5.13 9.37
CA GLN A 48 -11.83 5.57 10.57
C GLN A 48 -11.84 7.10 10.64
N GLU A 49 -12.10 7.65 11.83
CA GLU A 49 -12.29 9.11 12.00
C GLU A 49 -11.10 9.96 11.57
N TRP A 50 -9.88 9.40 11.62
CA TRP A 50 -8.68 10.13 11.23
C TRP A 50 -8.63 10.44 9.73
N PHE A 51 -9.40 9.72 8.90
CA PHE A 51 -9.51 9.99 7.46
C PHE A 51 -9.97 11.43 7.20
N ILE A 52 -10.86 11.97 8.05
CA ILE A 52 -11.41 13.32 7.93
C ILE A 52 -10.32 14.39 8.11
N LYS A 53 -9.30 14.09 8.92
CA LYS A 53 -8.25 15.03 9.31
C LYS A 53 -7.08 15.04 8.33
N GLU A 54 -6.95 14.01 7.50
CA GLU A 54 -5.79 13.81 6.63
C GLU A 54 -6.05 14.42 5.24
N LYS A 55 -5.27 15.45 4.90
CA LYS A 55 -5.38 16.15 3.61
C LYS A 55 -4.43 15.56 2.59
N GLY A 56 -4.79 15.62 1.31
CA GLY A 56 -3.95 15.12 0.21
C GLY A 56 -4.00 13.60 0.03
N ILE A 57 -4.79 12.89 0.84
CA ILE A 57 -5.10 11.47 0.65
C ILE A 57 -6.56 11.33 0.23
N LYS A 58 -6.81 10.60 -0.86
CA LYS A 58 -8.14 10.18 -1.29
C LYS A 58 -8.47 8.84 -0.63
N PHE A 59 -9.40 8.84 0.31
CA PHE A 59 -9.89 7.62 0.93
C PHE A 59 -10.97 6.99 0.05
N VAL A 60 -10.82 5.70 -0.25
CA VAL A 60 -11.76 4.94 -1.09
C VAL A 60 -12.14 3.67 -0.34
N GLU A 61 -13.44 3.45 -0.16
CA GLU A 61 -13.91 2.16 0.34
C GLU A 61 -13.79 1.14 -0.80
N GLY A 62 -13.15 0.00 -0.52
CA GLY A 62 -12.94 -1.00 -1.56
C GLY A 62 -11.67 -0.81 -2.40
N LEU A 63 -11.57 -1.59 -3.49
CA LEU A 63 -10.50 -1.44 -4.48
C LEU A 63 -10.92 -0.37 -5.50
N PRO A 64 -9.99 0.49 -5.94
CA PRO A 64 -10.30 1.45 -6.99
C PRO A 64 -10.60 0.71 -8.30
N GLU A 65 -11.56 1.22 -9.08
CA GLU A 65 -11.91 0.63 -10.37
C GLU A 65 -10.81 0.77 -11.41
N ARG A 66 -9.99 1.83 -11.29
CA ARG A 66 -8.92 2.17 -12.22
C ARG A 66 -7.68 2.61 -11.47
N PHE A 67 -6.54 2.27 -12.04
CA PHE A 67 -5.22 2.64 -11.55
C PHE A 67 -4.64 3.74 -12.43
N GLU A 68 -4.26 4.85 -11.82
CA GLU A 68 -3.70 6.02 -12.49
C GLU A 68 -2.17 6.03 -12.31
N SER A 69 -1.45 6.47 -13.32
CA SER A 69 0.00 6.64 -13.23
C SER A 69 0.39 7.74 -12.23
N ASP A 70 1.65 7.76 -11.82
CA ASP A 70 2.21 8.75 -10.89
C ASP A 70 1.48 8.78 -9.54
N SER A 71 0.96 7.62 -9.11
CA SER A 71 0.09 7.48 -7.94
C SER A 71 0.64 6.48 -6.92
N LEU A 72 0.30 6.71 -5.65
CA LEU A 72 0.57 5.80 -4.53
C LEU A 72 -0.76 5.18 -4.07
N TYR A 73 -0.84 3.86 -4.08
CA TYR A 73 -1.97 3.10 -3.56
C TYR A 73 -1.61 2.43 -2.24
N ILE A 74 -2.40 2.66 -1.21
CA ILE A 74 -2.30 2.00 0.09
C ILE A 74 -3.50 1.08 0.26
N PHE A 75 -3.27 -0.21 0.47
CA PHE A 75 -4.31 -1.19 0.77
C PHE A 75 -4.25 -1.58 2.24
N ASP A 76 -5.22 -1.13 3.03
CA ASP A 76 -5.33 -1.41 4.46
C ASP A 76 -6.45 -2.42 4.74
N ASP A 77 -6.20 -3.36 5.65
CA ASP A 77 -7.09 -4.47 6.00
C ASP A 77 -7.57 -5.33 4.82
N TYR A 78 -6.75 -5.41 3.77
CA TYR A 78 -7.09 -6.15 2.55
C TYR A 78 -6.78 -7.64 2.59
N LEU A 79 -6.19 -8.16 3.67
CA LEU A 79 -5.64 -9.52 3.73
C LEU A 79 -6.61 -10.62 3.25
N HIS A 80 -7.87 -10.55 3.71
CA HIS A 80 -8.91 -11.53 3.35
C HIS A 80 -9.54 -11.28 1.97
N SER A 81 -9.27 -10.13 1.35
CA SER A 81 -9.73 -9.76 0.00
C SER A 81 -8.58 -9.61 -0.97
N LEU A 82 -7.40 -10.18 -0.66
CA LEU A 82 -6.31 -10.28 -1.61
C LEU A 82 -6.70 -11.26 -2.72
N ASP A 83 -6.84 -10.72 -3.91
CA ASP A 83 -7.22 -11.43 -5.12
C ASP A 83 -6.19 -11.19 -6.24
N GLU A 84 -6.51 -11.69 -7.44
CA GLU A 84 -5.64 -11.56 -8.61
C GLU A 84 -5.49 -10.11 -9.09
N LYS A 85 -6.45 -9.21 -8.80
CA LYS A 85 -6.32 -7.80 -9.16
C LYS A 85 -5.23 -7.12 -8.34
N VAL A 86 -5.19 -7.39 -7.03
CA VAL A 86 -4.10 -6.87 -6.18
C VAL A 86 -2.76 -7.47 -6.57
N LEU A 87 -2.71 -8.77 -6.90
CA LEU A 87 -1.49 -9.40 -7.41
C LEU A 87 -0.97 -8.75 -8.70
N GLN A 88 -1.86 -8.41 -9.64
CA GLN A 88 -1.46 -7.75 -10.89
C GLN A 88 -0.73 -6.42 -10.64
N LEU A 89 -1.11 -5.67 -9.60
CA LEU A 89 -0.39 -4.46 -9.20
C LEU A 89 1.04 -4.76 -8.78
N PHE A 90 1.25 -5.86 -8.05
CA PHE A 90 2.56 -6.23 -7.51
C PHE A 90 3.51 -6.83 -8.56
N THR A 91 3.03 -7.25 -9.72
CA THR A 91 3.86 -7.93 -10.75
C THR A 91 4.37 -6.96 -11.81
N ILE A 92 3.61 -6.78 -12.88
CA ILE A 92 4.00 -6.01 -14.07
C ILE A 92 3.41 -4.59 -13.99
N THR A 93 2.21 -4.45 -13.42
CA THR A 93 1.45 -3.21 -13.53
C THR A 93 2.09 -2.04 -12.79
N ALA A 94 2.69 -2.23 -11.60
CA ALA A 94 3.35 -1.13 -10.88
C ALA A 94 4.49 -0.48 -11.67
N HIS A 95 5.37 -1.29 -12.27
CA HIS A 95 6.52 -0.79 -13.01
C HIS A 95 6.13 -0.11 -14.32
N HIS A 96 5.27 -0.74 -15.11
CA HIS A 96 4.85 -0.18 -16.40
C HIS A 96 3.89 1.01 -16.26
N SER A 97 3.09 1.04 -15.21
CA SER A 97 2.11 2.12 -14.99
C SER A 97 2.67 3.27 -14.17
N ARG A 98 3.94 3.23 -13.74
CA ARG A 98 4.52 4.21 -12.81
C ARG A 98 3.65 4.37 -11.56
N ILE A 99 3.44 3.27 -10.85
CA ILE A 99 2.63 3.22 -9.64
C ILE A 99 3.46 2.67 -8.48
N SER A 100 3.28 3.25 -7.30
CA SER A 100 3.76 2.63 -6.06
C SER A 100 2.60 2.05 -5.27
N VAL A 101 2.85 0.93 -4.59
CA VAL A 101 1.85 0.19 -3.83
C VAL A 101 2.38 -0.13 -2.44
N ILE A 102 1.55 0.12 -1.42
CA ILE A 102 1.78 -0.30 -0.03
C ILE A 102 0.64 -1.24 0.35
N LEU A 103 0.98 -2.45 0.77
CA LEU A 103 0.01 -3.41 1.31
C LEU A 103 0.26 -3.60 2.81
N ILE A 104 -0.74 -3.26 3.61
CA ILE A 104 -0.70 -3.39 5.07
C ILE A 104 -1.29 -4.75 5.46
N LEU A 105 -0.52 -5.55 6.19
CA LEU A 105 -0.87 -6.93 6.57
C LEU A 105 -0.71 -7.16 8.07
N GLN A 106 -1.54 -8.06 8.62
CA GLN A 106 -1.40 -8.50 10.00
C GLN A 106 -0.38 -9.64 10.17
N ASN A 107 -0.04 -10.35 9.09
CA ASN A 107 0.87 -11.48 9.07
C ASN A 107 1.65 -11.49 7.74
N LEU A 108 2.92 -11.88 7.79
CA LEU A 108 3.81 -12.00 6.63
C LEU A 108 3.52 -13.25 5.80
N PHE A 109 3.01 -14.30 6.43
CA PHE A 109 2.71 -15.59 5.83
C PHE A 109 1.23 -15.99 6.00
N PRO A 110 0.29 -15.14 5.54
CA PRO A 110 -1.12 -15.50 5.56
C PRO A 110 -1.37 -16.69 4.63
N ARG A 111 -2.36 -17.52 4.98
CA ARG A 111 -2.86 -18.57 4.10
C ARG A 111 -3.69 -17.95 2.98
N ASN A 112 -3.03 -17.45 1.94
CA ASN A 112 -3.67 -16.89 0.75
C ASN A 112 -2.87 -17.29 -0.51
N LYS A 113 -3.58 -17.67 -1.58
CA LYS A 113 -3.00 -18.21 -2.82
C LYS A 113 -2.08 -17.22 -3.56
N VAL A 114 -2.34 -15.91 -3.47
CA VAL A 114 -1.56 -14.87 -4.19
C VAL A 114 -0.44 -14.28 -3.36
N MET A 115 -0.43 -14.50 -2.04
CA MET A 115 0.50 -13.79 -1.16
C MET A 115 1.96 -14.15 -1.44
N ARG A 116 2.24 -15.42 -1.80
CA ARG A 116 3.60 -15.84 -2.17
C ARG A 116 4.16 -14.97 -3.28
N ASP A 117 3.37 -14.76 -4.34
CA ASP A 117 3.79 -14.00 -5.50
C ASP A 117 3.88 -12.50 -5.17
N ILE A 118 2.94 -11.97 -4.39
CA ILE A 118 3.01 -10.59 -3.87
C ILE A 118 4.33 -10.36 -3.11
N SER A 119 4.68 -11.26 -2.18
CA SER A 119 5.91 -11.15 -1.38
C SER A 119 7.17 -11.25 -2.23
N LEU A 120 7.19 -12.11 -3.26
CA LEU A 120 8.32 -12.24 -4.17
C LEU A 120 8.55 -11.00 -5.04
N ASN A 121 7.50 -10.22 -5.32
CA ASN A 121 7.60 -9.01 -6.13
C ASN A 121 7.65 -7.70 -5.31
N ALA A 122 7.59 -7.77 -3.98
CA ALA A 122 7.77 -6.60 -3.13
C ALA A 122 9.25 -6.22 -3.02
N GLN A 123 9.60 -4.97 -3.31
CA GLN A 123 10.95 -4.45 -3.16
C GLN A 123 11.27 -4.07 -1.70
N TYR A 124 10.24 -3.79 -0.91
CA TYR A 124 10.39 -3.35 0.47
C TYR A 124 9.47 -4.14 1.41
N ILE A 125 9.99 -4.44 2.60
CA ILE A 125 9.22 -5.00 3.70
C ILE A 125 9.55 -4.20 4.96
N ILE A 126 8.52 -3.62 5.59
CA ILE A 126 8.57 -3.09 6.95
C ILE A 126 7.93 -4.15 7.85
N LEU A 127 8.67 -4.64 8.83
CA LEU A 127 8.23 -5.67 9.76
C LEU A 127 8.32 -5.14 11.20
N PHE A 128 7.23 -5.31 11.95
CA PHE A 128 7.09 -4.93 13.37
C PHE A 128 7.17 -6.15 14.28
#